data_AF-A0A7C8EQ57-F1
#
_entry.id   AF-A0A7C8EQ57-F1
#
_cell.length_a   1.000
_cell.length_b   1.000
_cell.length_c   1.000
_cell.angle_alpha   90.00
_cell.angle_beta   90.00
_cell.angle_gamma   90.00
#
_symmetry.space_group_name_H-M   'P 1'
#
loop_
_entity.id
_entity.type
_entity.pdbx_description
1 polymer ?
#
loop_
_entity_poly.entity_id
_entity_poly.type
_entity_poly.pdbx_seq_one_letter_code
_entity_poly.pdbx_strand_id
1 'polypeptide(L)'
;MARKAPRSQEKIVDIEIVAKALAKAVSEGDFVNFCLLFHPASPAREDSPERFETDKYAYLLPDDALEADPRFRESLAVVRRVETRAYIAAELRANRPARLPSALLLPLADNALRLGKYTSAAQAYELLRIRGRMQDELFRQADAALDGHDIAGGVRGYVAATGLAYNYAAFPEPLPAVADFERRALMLHGNYPETPEDCIGLQETGALLRTALSYLLLDPAAAARLEPRPEDIRVAFLRELVAKRDPDWPAFAVRFREAVAMADEFGDRPAGEGAPEGESTGTLAAEIEQQLRADPTRIMAHLVGRELAHAEWWQYLKELAYKHPPAPLFVARQTVGDVEILAPRARPDSPVTRTLGLSWQAGLDA
;
A
#
# COMPACT_ATOMS: atom_id res chain seq x y z
N MET A 1 -27.69 -34.87 39.83
CA MET A 1 -26.25 -35.20 39.74
C MET A 1 -25.77 -34.91 38.33
N ALA A 2 -25.07 -33.79 38.12
CA ALA A 2 -24.50 -33.47 36.82
C ALA A 2 -23.33 -34.43 36.54
N ARG A 3 -23.38 -35.15 35.41
CA ARG A 3 -22.27 -35.98 34.93
C ARG A 3 -21.05 -35.07 34.73
N LYS A 4 -20.01 -35.30 35.53
CA LYS A 4 -18.66 -34.75 35.30
C LYS A 4 -18.26 -35.13 33.89
N ALA A 5 -18.03 -34.15 33.02
CA ALA A 5 -17.45 -34.38 31.70
C ALA A 5 -16.16 -35.21 31.87
N PRO A 6 -15.88 -36.18 30.99
CA PRO A 6 -14.65 -36.94 31.06
C PRO A 6 -13.48 -35.96 31.06
N ARG A 7 -12.56 -36.11 32.03
CA ARG A 7 -11.30 -35.36 32.06
C ARG A 7 -10.66 -35.53 30.68
N SER A 8 -10.59 -34.44 29.91
CA SER A 8 -9.81 -34.40 28.68
C SER A 8 -8.41 -34.92 29.01
N GLN A 9 -7.87 -35.82 28.18
CA GLN A 9 -6.51 -36.31 28.33
C GLN A 9 -5.58 -35.12 28.58
N GLU A 10 -4.77 -35.22 29.64
CA GLU A 10 -3.80 -34.19 30.00
C GLU A 10 -2.88 -33.95 28.81
N LYS A 11 -2.96 -32.75 28.23
CA LYS A 11 -2.21 -32.39 27.04
C LYS A 11 -0.79 -32.07 27.47
N ILE A 12 0.15 -32.93 27.09
CA ILE A 12 1.58 -32.65 27.24
C ILE A 12 2.02 -31.83 26.03
N VAL A 13 2.51 -30.60 26.27
CA VAL A 13 3.07 -29.74 25.22
C VAL A 13 4.58 -29.98 25.13
N ASP A 14 5.06 -30.42 23.96
CA ASP A 14 6.49 -30.49 23.69
C ASP A 14 7.05 -29.08 23.47
N ILE A 15 7.91 -28.67 24.39
CA ILE A 15 8.57 -27.36 24.35
C ILE A 15 9.50 -27.19 23.15
N GLU A 16 10.02 -28.26 22.55
CA GLU A 16 10.79 -28.17 21.30
C GLU A 16 9.89 -27.86 20.10
N ILE A 17 8.67 -28.39 20.06
CA ILE A 17 7.67 -28.03 19.04
C ILE A 17 7.29 -26.55 19.17
N VAL A 18 7.05 -26.09 20.41
CA VAL A 18 6.81 -24.67 20.69
C VAL A 18 7.99 -23.81 20.25
N ALA A 19 9.23 -24.26 20.51
CA ALA A 19 10.42 -23.54 20.11
C ALA A 19 10.53 -23.40 18.59
N LYS A 20 10.23 -24.46 17.83
CA LYS A 20 10.16 -24.42 16.37
C LYS A 20 9.07 -23.47 15.85
N ALA A 21 7.89 -23.50 16.44
CA ALA A 21 6.79 -22.60 16.06
C ALA A 21 7.14 -21.11 16.30
N LEU A 22 7.73 -20.80 17.45
CA LEU A 22 8.21 -19.44 17.76
C LEU A 22 9.34 -19.02 16.82
N ALA A 23 10.29 -19.90 16.54
CA ALA A 23 11.39 -19.63 15.62
C ALA A 23 10.90 -19.33 14.21
N LYS A 24 9.89 -20.08 13.73
CA LYS A 24 9.21 -19.80 12.46
C LYS A 24 8.65 -18.39 12.44
N ALA A 25 7.78 -18.07 13.40
CA ALA A 25 7.14 -16.75 13.48
C ALA A 25 8.17 -15.60 13.54
N VAL A 26 9.24 -15.74 14.32
CA VAL A 26 10.33 -14.76 14.40
C VAL A 26 11.09 -14.63 13.07
N SER A 27 11.45 -15.75 12.44
CA SER A 27 12.22 -15.76 11.18
C SER A 27 11.46 -15.17 9.99
N GLU A 28 10.14 -15.37 9.98
CA GLU A 28 9.24 -14.85 8.96
C GLU A 28 8.75 -13.44 9.27
N GLY A 29 9.11 -12.87 10.43
CA GLY A 29 8.62 -11.57 10.89
C GLY A 29 7.10 -11.54 11.07
N ASP A 30 6.49 -12.67 11.43
CA ASP A 30 5.05 -12.83 11.58
C ASP A 30 4.62 -12.51 13.02
N PHE A 31 4.33 -11.23 13.25
CA PHE A 31 3.88 -10.73 14.54
C PHE A 31 2.55 -11.34 15.00
N VAL A 32 1.66 -11.66 14.06
CA VAL A 32 0.32 -12.19 14.37
C VAL A 32 0.44 -13.61 14.90
N ASN A 33 1.15 -14.49 14.18
CA ASN A 33 1.38 -15.85 14.63
C ASN A 33 2.26 -15.91 15.88
N PHE A 34 3.21 -14.99 16.02
CA PHE A 34 3.98 -14.85 17.26
C PHE A 34 3.07 -14.56 18.46
N CYS A 35 2.15 -13.59 18.35
CA CYS A 35 1.18 -13.29 19.40
C CYS A 35 0.20 -14.46 19.65
N LEU A 36 -0.26 -15.11 18.58
CA LEU A 36 -1.17 -16.26 18.65
C LEU A 36 -0.58 -17.38 19.51
N LEU A 37 0.73 -17.64 19.42
CA LEU A 37 1.40 -18.68 20.19
C LEU A 37 1.33 -18.44 21.71
N PHE A 38 1.10 -17.19 22.16
CA PHE A 38 0.90 -16.85 23.56
C PHE A 38 -0.58 -16.62 23.94
N HIS A 39 -1.51 -16.70 22.99
CA HIS A 39 -2.94 -16.51 23.24
C HIS A 39 -3.51 -17.63 24.14
N PRO A 40 -4.55 -17.38 24.96
CA PRO A 40 -5.15 -18.43 25.81
C PRO A 40 -5.59 -19.69 25.06
N ALA A 41 -6.09 -19.52 23.83
CA ALA A 41 -6.48 -20.62 22.94
C ALA A 41 -5.32 -21.15 22.06
N SER A 42 -4.07 -20.88 22.40
CA SER A 42 -2.91 -21.32 21.61
C SER A 42 -2.70 -22.84 21.69
N PRO A 43 -2.27 -23.50 20.60
CA PRO A 43 -1.81 -24.89 20.65
C PRO A 43 -0.54 -25.06 21.51
N ALA A 44 0.16 -23.98 21.87
CA ALA A 44 1.33 -24.01 22.75
C ALA A 44 1.01 -24.06 24.25
N ARG A 45 -0.25 -23.91 24.67
CA ARG A 45 -0.62 -23.92 26.10
C ARG A 45 -1.20 -25.28 26.51
N GLU A 46 -0.83 -25.75 27.69
CA GLU A 46 -1.29 -27.04 28.25
C GLU A 46 -2.79 -27.02 28.60
N ASP A 47 -3.33 -25.85 28.96
CA ASP A 47 -4.73 -25.63 29.33
C ASP A 47 -5.67 -25.39 28.13
N SER A 48 -5.12 -25.34 26.92
CA SER A 48 -5.88 -25.17 25.67
C SER A 48 -6.20 -26.52 25.03
N PRO A 49 -7.43 -26.73 24.50
CA PRO A 49 -7.78 -27.94 23.77
C PRO A 49 -7.09 -28.05 22.40
N GLU A 50 -6.56 -26.93 21.88
CA GLU A 50 -5.96 -26.84 20.55
C GLU A 50 -4.61 -27.56 20.49
N ARG A 51 -4.23 -28.12 19.33
CA ARG A 51 -3.01 -28.93 19.16
C ARG A 51 -2.30 -28.59 17.85
N PHE A 52 -0.96 -28.62 17.85
CA PHE A 52 -0.15 -28.30 16.68
C PHE A 52 -0.38 -29.29 15.52
N GLU A 53 -0.70 -30.54 15.85
CA GLU A 53 -0.90 -31.64 14.91
C GLU A 53 -2.23 -31.55 14.14
N THR A 54 -3.11 -30.62 14.50
CA THR A 54 -4.36 -30.40 13.76
C THR A 54 -4.11 -29.62 12.48
N ASP A 55 -4.88 -29.90 11.43
CA ASP A 55 -4.80 -29.17 10.15
C ASP A 55 -4.91 -27.65 10.34
N LYS A 56 -5.70 -27.23 11.34
CA LYS A 56 -5.88 -25.82 11.71
C LYS A 56 -4.57 -25.12 12.12
N TYR A 57 -3.63 -25.83 12.76
CA TYR A 57 -2.41 -25.23 13.34
C TYR A 57 -1.11 -25.80 12.79
N ALA A 58 -1.17 -26.79 11.90
CA ALA A 58 0.01 -27.39 11.27
C ALA A 58 0.88 -26.33 10.56
N TYR A 59 0.24 -25.27 10.01
CA TYR A 59 0.93 -24.17 9.37
C TYR A 59 1.85 -23.36 10.30
N LEU A 60 1.73 -23.50 11.64
CA LEU A 60 2.61 -22.83 12.60
C LEU A 60 3.98 -23.52 12.73
N LEU A 61 4.13 -24.74 12.21
CA LEU A 61 5.39 -25.47 12.23
C LEU A 61 6.20 -25.21 10.94
N PRO A 62 7.54 -25.24 11.01
CA PRO A 62 8.37 -25.16 9.82
C PRO A 62 8.24 -26.42 8.98
N ASP A 63 8.41 -26.27 7.67
CA ASP A 63 8.68 -27.40 6.77
C ASP A 63 10.21 -27.61 6.64
N ASP A 64 10.61 -28.68 5.93
CA ASP A 64 12.02 -29.03 5.76
C ASP A 64 12.84 -27.91 5.09
N ALA A 65 12.21 -27.15 4.18
CA ALA A 65 12.85 -26.03 3.50
C ALA A 65 13.15 -24.89 4.48
N LEU A 66 12.20 -24.55 5.36
CA LEU A 66 12.39 -23.53 6.37
C LEU A 66 13.37 -23.98 7.46
N GLU A 67 13.36 -25.25 7.86
CA GLU A 67 14.36 -25.78 8.81
C GLU A 67 15.80 -25.69 8.26
N ALA A 68 15.94 -25.70 6.93
CA ALA A 68 17.21 -25.47 6.26
C ALA A 68 17.65 -24.00 6.21
N ASP A 69 16.73 -23.05 6.39
CA ASP A 69 17.01 -21.62 6.28
C ASP A 69 17.92 -21.13 7.44
N PRO A 70 19.03 -20.43 7.14
CA PRO A 70 19.91 -19.85 8.17
C PRO A 70 19.16 -18.96 9.16
N ARG A 71 18.19 -18.17 8.71
CA ARG A 71 17.42 -17.23 9.54
C ARG A 71 16.51 -17.94 10.54
N PHE A 72 15.93 -19.05 10.11
CA PHE A 72 15.16 -19.92 11.00
C PHE A 72 16.07 -20.50 12.08
N ARG A 73 17.25 -21.02 11.71
CA ARG A 73 18.21 -21.58 12.65
C ARG A 73 18.73 -20.56 13.65
N GLU A 74 19.00 -19.33 13.21
CA GLU A 74 19.36 -18.21 14.09
C GLU A 74 18.24 -17.88 15.06
N SER A 75 17.00 -17.77 14.57
CA SER A 75 15.82 -17.53 15.41
C SER A 75 15.62 -18.65 16.43
N LEU A 76 15.75 -19.91 16.01
CA LEU A 76 15.65 -21.09 16.87
C LEU A 76 16.75 -21.11 17.93
N ALA A 77 17.97 -20.70 17.59
CA ALA A 77 19.06 -20.57 18.55
C ALA A 77 18.75 -19.54 19.64
N VAL A 78 18.11 -18.41 19.31
CA VAL A 78 17.66 -17.42 20.30
C VAL A 78 16.55 -17.99 21.18
N VAL A 79 15.54 -18.65 20.59
CA VAL A 79 14.43 -19.27 21.35
C VAL A 79 14.93 -20.34 22.32
N ARG A 80 15.96 -21.10 21.93
CA ARG A 80 16.57 -22.17 22.73
C ARG A 80 17.51 -21.69 23.83
N ARG A 81 17.85 -20.39 23.91
CA ARG A 81 18.62 -19.86 25.05
C ARG A 81 17.91 -20.19 26.35
N VAL A 82 18.67 -20.57 27.37
CA VAL A 82 18.13 -21.10 28.63
C VAL A 82 17.16 -20.12 29.26
N GLU A 83 17.53 -18.83 29.30
CA GLU A 83 16.73 -17.76 29.90
C GLU A 83 15.46 -17.49 29.09
N THR A 84 15.57 -17.48 27.75
CA THR A 84 14.44 -17.25 26.84
C THR A 84 13.43 -18.40 26.93
N ARG A 85 13.91 -19.65 26.90
CA ARG A 85 13.06 -20.83 27.04
C ARG A 85 12.36 -20.89 28.40
N ALA A 86 13.08 -20.58 29.48
CA ALA A 86 12.49 -20.51 30.82
C ALA A 86 11.39 -19.45 30.91
N TYR A 87 11.62 -18.28 30.32
CA TYR A 87 10.62 -17.21 30.25
C TYR A 87 9.38 -17.62 29.45
N ILE A 88 9.57 -18.21 28.26
CA ILE A 88 8.46 -18.70 27.42
C ILE A 88 7.61 -19.71 28.19
N ALA A 89 8.24 -20.70 28.83
CA ALA A 89 7.52 -21.72 29.60
C ALA A 89 6.74 -21.10 30.78
N ALA A 90 7.28 -20.06 31.42
CA ALA A 90 6.59 -19.34 32.49
C ALA A 90 5.37 -18.55 31.96
N GLU A 91 5.51 -17.82 30.85
CA GLU A 91 4.39 -17.06 30.26
C GLU A 91 3.29 -17.97 29.70
N LEU A 92 3.64 -19.11 29.09
CA LEU A 92 2.64 -20.06 28.58
C LEU A 92 1.77 -20.67 29.69
N ARG A 93 2.31 -20.84 30.91
CA ARG A 93 1.57 -21.31 32.09
C ARG A 93 0.81 -20.20 32.82
N ALA A 94 1.16 -18.94 32.59
CA ALA A 94 0.57 -17.83 33.31
C ALA A 94 -0.87 -17.59 32.84
N ASN A 95 -1.82 -17.49 33.77
CA ASN A 95 -3.23 -17.16 33.46
C ASN A 95 -3.46 -15.65 33.52
N ARG A 96 -2.76 -14.91 32.65
CA ARG A 96 -2.88 -13.45 32.47
C ARG A 96 -2.53 -13.09 31.02
N PRO A 97 -2.80 -11.85 30.56
CA PRO A 97 -2.25 -11.38 29.30
C PRO A 97 -0.73 -11.60 29.25
N ALA A 98 -0.28 -12.21 28.15
CA ALA A 98 1.11 -12.59 27.98
C ALA A 98 2.00 -11.37 27.89
N ARG A 99 3.14 -11.42 28.58
CA ARG A 99 4.23 -10.47 28.36
C ARG A 99 5.16 -11.09 27.35
N LEU A 100 5.24 -10.49 26.17
CA LEU A 100 6.00 -11.05 25.06
C LEU A 100 7.52 -10.94 25.34
N PRO A 101 8.32 -11.98 25.04
CA PRO A 101 9.75 -11.98 25.31
C PRO A 101 10.49 -10.96 24.42
N SER A 102 11.06 -9.92 25.02
CA SER A 102 11.81 -8.87 24.32
C SER A 102 12.99 -9.41 23.49
N ALA A 103 13.63 -10.49 23.96
CA ALA A 103 14.69 -11.19 23.25
C ALA A 103 14.25 -11.74 21.87
N LEU A 104 12.96 -11.98 21.68
CA LEU A 104 12.39 -12.43 20.40
C LEU A 104 11.75 -11.28 19.60
N LEU A 105 11.28 -10.23 20.27
CA LEU A 105 10.64 -9.10 19.61
C LEU A 105 11.58 -8.34 18.67
N LEU A 106 12.84 -8.13 19.07
CA LEU A 106 13.81 -7.42 18.22
C LEU A 106 14.12 -8.20 16.93
N PRO A 107 14.57 -9.46 16.97
CA PRO A 107 14.83 -10.21 15.74
C PRO A 107 13.56 -10.43 14.90
N LEU A 108 12.38 -10.50 15.53
CA LEU A 108 11.10 -10.52 14.80
C LEU A 108 10.89 -9.22 14.03
N ALA A 109 11.12 -8.06 14.66
CA ALA A 109 10.98 -6.76 14.04
C ALA A 109 11.98 -6.58 12.88
N ASP A 110 13.24 -6.96 13.09
CA ASP A 110 14.30 -6.89 12.08
C ASP A 110 13.96 -7.77 10.86
N ASN A 111 13.50 -9.00 11.10
CA ASN A 111 13.09 -9.91 10.03
C ASN A 111 11.85 -9.41 9.29
N ALA A 112 10.86 -8.87 10.01
CA ALA A 112 9.68 -8.26 9.41
C ALA A 112 10.05 -7.07 8.51
N LEU A 113 10.92 -6.18 9.00
CA LEU A 113 11.43 -5.03 8.25
C LEU A 113 12.14 -5.47 6.97
N ARG A 114 13.05 -6.44 7.07
CA ARG A 114 13.81 -7.00 5.94
C ARG A 114 12.90 -7.65 4.89
N LEU A 115 11.79 -8.25 5.31
CA LEU A 115 10.79 -8.87 4.44
C LEU A 115 9.74 -7.88 3.91
N GLY A 116 9.84 -6.59 4.24
CA GLY A 116 8.86 -5.58 3.84
C GLY A 116 7.52 -5.64 4.58
N LYS A 117 7.43 -6.43 5.67
CA LYS A 117 6.24 -6.55 6.53
C LYS A 117 6.22 -5.41 7.55
N TYR A 118 6.10 -4.17 7.07
CA TYR A 118 6.32 -2.98 7.89
C TYR A 118 5.31 -2.81 9.03
N THR A 119 4.07 -3.27 8.87
CA THR A 119 3.08 -3.25 9.97
C THR A 119 3.49 -4.15 11.13
N SER A 120 3.97 -5.37 10.84
CA SER A 120 4.51 -6.28 11.86
C SER A 120 5.77 -5.74 12.50
N ALA A 121 6.67 -5.15 11.72
CA ALA A 121 7.87 -4.49 12.23
C ALA A 121 7.51 -3.31 13.16
N ALA A 122 6.56 -2.47 12.76
CA ALA A 122 6.08 -1.32 13.53
C ALA A 122 5.52 -1.75 14.89
N GLN A 123 4.68 -2.79 14.93
CA GLN A 123 4.14 -3.33 16.19
C GLN A 123 5.25 -3.86 17.10
N ALA A 124 6.17 -4.65 16.56
CA ALA A 124 7.25 -5.24 17.34
C ALA A 124 8.21 -4.17 17.90
N TYR A 125 8.61 -3.19 17.09
CA TYR A 125 9.43 -2.06 17.56
C TYR A 125 8.67 -1.13 18.54
N GLU A 126 7.35 -0.99 18.39
CA GLU A 126 6.53 -0.19 19.30
C GLU A 126 6.45 -0.84 20.68
N LEU A 127 6.28 -2.16 20.77
CA LEU A 127 6.34 -2.89 22.04
C LEU A 127 7.69 -2.73 22.75
N LEU A 128 8.77 -2.60 21.98
CA LEU A 128 10.11 -2.33 22.48
C LEU A 128 10.37 -0.83 22.77
N ARG A 129 9.43 0.06 22.43
CA ARG A 129 9.56 1.53 22.54
C ARG A 129 10.75 2.11 21.78
N ILE A 130 11.14 1.48 20.66
CA ILE A 130 12.24 1.93 19.79
C ILE A 130 11.80 2.27 18.37
N ARG A 131 10.51 2.14 18.02
CA ARG A 131 9.98 2.39 16.67
C ARG A 131 10.41 3.74 16.09
N GLY A 132 10.25 4.83 16.85
CA GLY A 132 10.67 6.18 16.41
C GLY A 132 12.16 6.26 16.11
N ARG A 133 13.01 5.67 16.96
CA ARG A 133 14.45 5.59 16.74
C ARG A 133 14.79 4.81 15.46
N MET A 134 14.09 3.70 15.21
CA MET A 134 14.30 2.91 13.99
C MET A 134 13.84 3.66 12.74
N GLN A 135 12.74 4.41 12.83
CA GLN A 135 12.27 5.29 11.76
C GLN A 135 13.31 6.38 11.42
N ASP A 136 13.84 7.06 12.44
CA ASP A 136 14.89 8.08 12.26
C ASP A 136 16.17 7.49 11.65
N GLU A 137 16.57 6.31 12.10
CA GLU A 137 17.74 5.60 11.58
C GLU A 137 17.56 5.20 10.10
N LEU A 138 16.37 4.72 9.72
CA LEU A 138 16.05 4.41 8.34
C LEU A 138 16.07 5.65 7.44
N PHE A 139 15.51 6.78 7.91
CA PHE A 139 15.61 8.05 7.17
C PHE A 139 17.06 8.50 7.02
N ARG A 140 17.87 8.39 8.09
CA ARG A 140 19.30 8.75 8.05
C ARG A 140 20.07 7.92 7.02
N GLN A 141 19.85 6.61 6.99
CA GLN A 141 20.47 5.72 6.00
C GLN A 141 19.97 6.03 4.58
N ALA A 142 18.69 6.33 4.43
CA ALA A 142 18.10 6.68 3.14
C ALA A 142 18.67 7.98 2.58
N ASP A 143 18.80 9.00 3.43
CA ASP A 143 19.38 10.28 3.06
C ASP A 143 20.85 10.14 2.66
N ALA A 144 21.63 9.35 3.40
CA ALA A 144 23.02 9.05 3.03
C ALA A 144 23.12 8.27 1.71
N ALA A 145 22.17 7.37 1.43
CA ALA A 145 22.10 6.67 0.14
C ALA A 145 21.82 7.66 -1.01
N LEU A 146 20.89 8.61 -0.82
CA LEU A 146 20.61 9.66 -1.80
C LEU A 146 21.82 10.59 -2.01
N ASP A 147 22.54 10.95 -0.95
CA ASP A 147 23.80 11.71 -1.03
C ASP A 147 24.87 10.97 -1.83
N GLY A 148 24.88 9.64 -1.74
CA GLY A 148 25.74 8.75 -2.53
C GLY A 148 25.20 8.42 -3.93
N HIS A 149 24.14 9.07 -4.40
CA HIS A 149 23.45 8.79 -5.66
C HIS A 149 22.83 7.38 -5.79
N ASP A 150 22.66 6.65 -4.68
CA ASP A 150 21.90 5.39 -4.63
C ASP A 150 20.40 5.69 -4.43
N ILE A 151 19.72 5.99 -5.55
CA ILE A 151 18.27 6.27 -5.57
C ILE A 151 17.46 5.09 -5.03
N ALA A 152 17.83 3.85 -5.40
CA ALA A 152 17.11 2.66 -4.99
C ALA A 152 17.24 2.42 -3.47
N GLY A 153 18.43 2.64 -2.90
CA GLY A 153 18.67 2.64 -1.46
C GLY A 153 17.87 3.71 -0.74
N GLY A 154 17.86 4.93 -1.26
CA GLY A 154 17.05 6.02 -0.75
C GLY A 154 15.55 5.68 -0.70
N VAL A 155 14.97 5.25 -1.82
CA VAL A 155 13.55 4.88 -1.87
C VAL A 155 13.25 3.71 -0.92
N ARG A 156 14.09 2.66 -0.87
CA ARG A 156 13.91 1.56 0.08
C ARG A 156 13.86 2.06 1.53
N GLY A 157 14.79 2.92 1.91
CA GLY A 157 14.85 3.46 3.26
C GLY A 157 13.65 4.35 3.61
N TYR A 158 13.22 5.23 2.70
CA TYR A 158 12.01 6.06 2.89
C TYR A 158 10.74 5.21 2.99
N VAL A 159 10.55 4.22 2.13
CA VAL A 159 9.39 3.30 2.17
C VAL A 159 9.38 2.50 3.48
N ALA A 160 10.54 2.02 3.93
CA ALA A 160 10.66 1.32 5.19
C ALA A 160 10.34 2.24 6.37
N ALA A 161 10.90 3.45 6.40
CA ALA A 161 10.69 4.42 7.47
C ALA A 161 9.21 4.84 7.57
N THR A 162 8.57 5.22 6.46
CA THR A 162 7.14 5.58 6.48
C THR A 162 6.24 4.38 6.71
N GLY A 163 6.68 3.18 6.34
CA GLY A 163 6.01 1.92 6.69
C GLY A 163 5.97 1.65 8.20
N LEU A 164 6.87 2.25 8.99
CA LEU A 164 6.85 2.18 10.45
C LEU A 164 5.94 3.24 11.10
N ALA A 165 5.19 4.01 10.32
CA ALA A 165 4.25 4.99 10.85
C ALA A 165 3.17 4.33 11.71
N TYR A 166 2.72 5.04 12.74
CA TYR A 166 1.77 4.54 13.73
C TYR A 166 0.66 5.56 13.93
N ASN A 167 -0.59 5.11 13.88
CA ASN A 167 -1.75 5.94 14.09
C ASN A 167 -2.15 5.89 15.57
N TYR A 168 -1.62 6.82 16.37
CA TYR A 168 -1.98 6.96 17.79
C TYR A 168 -3.39 7.52 18.03
N ALA A 169 -4.04 8.04 16.98
CA ALA A 169 -5.45 8.43 17.04
C ALA A 169 -6.40 7.27 16.69
N ALA A 170 -5.88 6.09 16.34
CA ALA A 170 -6.71 4.90 16.17
C ALA A 170 -7.31 4.47 17.52
N PHE A 171 -8.61 4.22 17.53
CA PHE A 171 -9.37 3.72 18.69
C PHE A 171 -9.87 2.30 18.40
N PRO A 172 -9.90 1.37 19.37
CA PRO A 172 -9.62 1.51 20.81
C PRO A 172 -8.14 1.52 21.19
N GLU A 173 -7.24 1.07 20.31
CA GLU A 173 -5.79 1.06 20.56
C GLU A 173 -5.03 1.62 19.35
N PRO A 174 -3.89 2.31 19.59
CA PRO A 174 -2.97 2.70 18.54
C PRO A 174 -2.54 1.52 17.65
N LEU A 175 -2.63 1.68 16.33
CA LEU A 175 -2.29 0.66 15.34
C LEU A 175 -1.27 1.19 14.31
N PRO A 176 -0.50 0.31 13.64
CA PRO A 176 0.28 0.73 12.48
C PRO A 176 -0.57 1.47 11.46
N ALA A 177 -0.03 2.55 10.89
CA ALA A 177 -0.69 3.23 9.79
C ALA A 177 -0.70 2.31 8.56
N VAL A 178 -1.86 2.16 7.94
CA VAL A 178 -2.02 1.40 6.69
C VAL A 178 -2.18 2.36 5.53
N ALA A 179 -1.74 1.92 4.35
CA ALA A 179 -1.96 2.68 3.13
C ALA A 179 -3.45 2.77 2.83
N ASP A 180 -3.93 4.00 2.60
CA ASP A 180 -5.32 4.31 2.28
C ASP A 180 -5.35 5.24 1.06
N PHE A 181 -4.84 4.72 -0.05
CA PHE A 181 -4.76 5.45 -1.32
C PHE A 181 -6.16 5.75 -1.87
N GLU A 182 -7.13 4.87 -1.64
CA GLU A 182 -8.53 5.03 -2.06
C GLU A 182 -9.16 6.28 -1.44
N ARG A 183 -9.08 6.43 -0.10
CA ARG A 183 -9.63 7.61 0.57
C ARG A 183 -8.84 8.87 0.20
N ARG A 184 -7.50 8.78 0.16
CA ARG A 184 -6.67 9.94 -0.18
C ARG A 184 -6.88 10.41 -1.61
N ALA A 185 -7.13 9.50 -2.56
CA ALA A 185 -7.48 9.84 -3.92
C ALA A 185 -8.80 10.62 -3.96
N LEU A 186 -9.82 10.21 -3.21
CA LEU A 186 -11.07 10.98 -3.11
C LEU A 186 -10.84 12.38 -2.53
N MET A 187 -10.00 12.51 -1.50
CA MET A 187 -9.67 13.83 -0.94
C MET A 187 -8.95 14.71 -1.97
N LEU A 188 -8.07 14.11 -2.77
CA LEU A 188 -7.32 14.77 -3.84
C LEU A 188 -8.25 15.31 -4.95
N HIS A 189 -9.37 14.63 -5.18
CA HIS A 189 -10.37 14.93 -6.22
C HIS A 189 -11.69 15.47 -5.65
N GLY A 190 -11.66 15.99 -4.41
CA GLY A 190 -12.86 16.44 -3.70
C GLY A 190 -13.53 17.65 -4.38
N ASN A 191 -12.74 18.52 -4.99
CA ASN A 191 -13.20 19.70 -5.71
C ASN A 191 -13.02 19.50 -7.22
N TYR A 192 -13.89 20.14 -8.00
CA TYR A 192 -13.68 20.27 -9.43
C TYR A 192 -12.52 21.24 -9.70
N PRO A 193 -11.63 20.93 -10.66
CA PRO A 193 -10.64 21.90 -11.11
C PRO A 193 -11.34 23.08 -11.79
N GLU A 194 -11.03 24.30 -11.37
CA GLU A 194 -11.52 25.53 -12.00
C GLU A 194 -10.54 26.02 -13.07
N THR A 195 -9.25 25.72 -12.87
CA THR A 195 -8.13 26.05 -13.76
C THR A 195 -7.33 24.80 -14.14
N PRO A 196 -6.60 24.80 -15.27
CA PRO A 196 -5.69 23.71 -15.61
C PRO A 196 -4.68 23.40 -14.49
N GLU A 197 -4.21 24.41 -13.76
CA GLU A 197 -3.24 24.28 -12.67
C GLU A 197 -3.82 23.56 -11.43
N ASP A 198 -5.14 23.53 -11.27
CA ASP A 198 -5.81 22.72 -10.24
C ASP A 198 -5.74 21.23 -10.57
N CYS A 199 -5.51 20.86 -11.83
CA CYS A 199 -5.24 19.48 -12.22
C CYS A 199 -3.80 19.12 -11.89
N ILE A 200 -3.60 18.17 -10.97
CA ILE A 200 -2.28 17.82 -10.43
C ILE A 200 -1.27 17.45 -11.52
N GLY A 201 -1.66 16.63 -12.49
CA GLY A 201 -0.79 16.24 -13.58
C GLY A 201 -0.40 17.37 -14.54
N LEU A 202 -1.10 18.52 -14.48
CA LEU A 202 -0.79 19.72 -15.26
C LEU A 202 0.04 20.76 -14.48
N GLN A 203 0.28 20.56 -13.19
CA GLN A 203 1.09 21.46 -12.37
C GLN A 203 2.54 21.53 -12.83
N GLU A 204 3.21 22.63 -12.49
CA GLU A 204 4.66 22.77 -12.60
C GLU A 204 5.39 21.63 -11.87
N THR A 205 6.52 21.18 -12.42
CA THR A 205 7.25 19.98 -11.96
C THR A 205 7.49 19.96 -10.45
N GLY A 206 7.92 21.07 -9.87
CA GLY A 206 8.17 21.17 -8.43
C GLY A 206 6.91 21.00 -7.57
N ALA A 207 5.76 21.51 -8.02
CA ALA A 207 4.48 21.37 -7.32
C ALA A 207 3.94 19.94 -7.44
N LEU A 208 3.98 19.36 -8.65
CA LEU A 208 3.62 17.97 -8.90
C LEU A 208 4.45 17.02 -8.04
N LEU A 209 5.78 17.19 -7.99
CA LEU A 209 6.66 16.37 -7.16
C LEU A 209 6.30 16.43 -5.68
N ARG A 210 5.98 17.62 -5.15
CA ARG A 210 5.58 17.79 -3.75
C ARG A 210 4.31 17.02 -3.44
N THR A 211 3.28 17.19 -4.26
CA THR A 211 1.99 16.50 -4.14
C THR A 211 2.17 14.99 -4.28
N ALA A 212 2.88 14.54 -5.30
CA ALA A 212 3.12 13.13 -5.59
C ALA A 212 3.88 12.42 -4.46
N LEU A 213 4.96 13.02 -3.95
CA LEU A 213 5.74 12.43 -2.87
C LEU A 213 4.96 12.40 -1.55
N SER A 214 4.22 13.47 -1.21
CA SER A 214 3.35 13.51 -0.03
C SER A 214 2.25 12.44 -0.10
N TYR A 215 1.64 12.28 -1.29
CA TYR A 215 0.61 11.28 -1.54
C TYR A 215 1.15 9.85 -1.45
N LEU A 216 2.25 9.53 -2.14
CA LEU A 216 2.78 8.16 -2.27
C LEU A 216 3.56 7.66 -1.05
N LEU A 217 4.21 8.57 -0.31
CA LEU A 217 4.87 8.24 0.95
C LEU A 217 3.89 8.17 2.12
N LEU A 218 2.68 8.73 1.96
CA LEU A 218 1.62 8.84 2.97
C LEU A 218 2.01 9.67 4.21
N ASP A 219 3.18 10.29 4.17
CA ASP A 219 3.80 11.06 5.25
C ASP A 219 4.32 12.39 4.69
N PRO A 220 3.61 13.51 4.94
CA PRO A 220 4.04 14.83 4.49
C PRO A 220 5.40 15.25 5.05
N ALA A 221 5.76 14.81 6.27
CA ALA A 221 7.06 15.13 6.85
C ALA A 221 8.18 14.40 6.09
N ALA A 222 7.97 13.14 5.72
CA ALA A 222 8.91 12.41 4.87
C ALA A 222 9.06 13.08 3.49
N ALA A 223 7.96 13.50 2.86
CA ALA A 223 8.02 14.22 1.59
C ALA A 223 8.78 15.55 1.72
N ALA A 224 8.56 16.30 2.81
CA ALA A 224 9.26 17.56 3.07
C ALA A 224 10.79 17.40 3.17
N ARG A 225 11.29 16.25 3.66
CA ARG A 225 12.74 15.96 3.69
C ARG A 225 13.37 15.89 2.30
N LEU A 226 12.58 15.55 1.28
CA LEU A 226 13.04 15.46 -0.10
C LEU A 226 13.00 16.82 -0.81
N GLU A 227 12.27 17.82 -0.33
CA GLU A 227 12.12 19.12 -0.99
C GLU A 227 13.44 19.86 -1.28
N PRO A 228 14.44 19.88 -0.38
CA PRO A 228 15.72 20.55 -0.64
C PRO A 228 16.58 19.84 -1.68
N ARG A 229 16.21 18.61 -2.10
CA ARG A 229 16.98 17.82 -3.05
C ARG A 229 16.84 18.39 -4.47
N PRO A 230 17.90 18.30 -5.29
CA PRO A 230 17.83 18.59 -6.72
C PRO A 230 16.63 17.93 -7.41
N GLU A 231 16.05 18.61 -8.40
CA GLU A 231 14.84 18.15 -9.10
C GLU A 231 15.04 16.80 -9.78
N ASP A 232 16.18 16.58 -10.43
CA ASP A 232 16.55 15.33 -11.07
C ASP A 232 16.56 14.15 -10.08
N ILE A 233 17.09 14.34 -8.87
CA ILE A 233 17.03 13.34 -7.79
C ILE A 233 15.58 13.07 -7.39
N ARG A 234 14.75 14.11 -7.24
CA ARG A 234 13.33 13.95 -6.87
C ARG A 234 12.53 13.22 -7.96
N VAL A 235 12.78 13.50 -9.23
CA VAL A 235 12.17 12.81 -10.37
C VAL A 235 12.60 11.34 -10.41
N ALA A 236 13.89 11.05 -10.25
CA ALA A 236 14.41 9.69 -10.19
C ALA A 236 13.85 8.92 -8.98
N PHE A 237 13.74 9.57 -7.83
CA PHE A 237 13.13 9.03 -6.63
C PHE A 237 11.67 8.67 -6.86
N LEU A 238 10.89 9.59 -7.45
CA LEU A 238 9.47 9.34 -7.76
C LEU A 238 9.31 8.15 -8.69
N ARG A 239 10.13 8.04 -9.75
CA ARG A 239 10.12 6.89 -10.67
C ARG A 239 10.34 5.57 -9.95
N GLU A 240 11.37 5.49 -9.12
CA GLU A 240 11.70 4.27 -8.38
C GLU A 240 10.63 3.95 -7.33
N LEU A 241 10.04 4.97 -6.69
CA LEU A 241 8.91 4.82 -5.77
C LEU A 241 7.68 4.25 -6.49
N VAL A 242 7.34 4.78 -7.67
CA VAL A 242 6.25 4.28 -8.52
C VAL A 242 6.48 2.82 -8.87
N ALA A 243 7.66 2.47 -9.38
CA ALA A 243 7.99 1.08 -9.75
C ALA A 243 7.89 0.10 -8.57
N LYS A 244 8.20 0.54 -7.35
CA LYS A 244 8.04 -0.28 -6.13
C LYS A 244 6.60 -0.41 -5.66
N ARG A 245 5.78 0.64 -5.83
CA ARG A 245 4.38 0.66 -5.39
C ARG A 245 3.45 -0.02 -6.39
N ASP A 246 3.79 0.05 -7.66
CA ASP A 246 2.99 -0.45 -8.76
C ASP A 246 3.88 -1.15 -9.80
N PRO A 247 4.12 -2.47 -9.63
CA PRO A 247 4.87 -3.26 -10.60
C PRO A 247 4.21 -3.29 -12.01
N ASP A 248 2.90 -3.07 -12.07
CA ASP A 248 2.11 -3.08 -13.31
C ASP A 248 1.99 -1.68 -13.95
N TRP A 249 2.72 -0.69 -13.42
CA TRP A 249 2.72 0.68 -13.92
C TRP A 249 2.99 0.79 -15.43
N PRO A 250 3.92 0.03 -16.05
CA PRO A 250 4.12 0.09 -17.49
C PRO A 250 2.85 -0.23 -18.30
N ALA A 251 2.05 -1.18 -17.83
CA ALA A 251 0.78 -1.53 -18.49
C ALA A 251 -0.27 -0.44 -18.29
N PHE A 252 -0.30 0.19 -17.10
CA PHE A 252 -1.14 1.37 -16.87
C PHE A 252 -0.74 2.54 -17.79
N ALA A 253 0.55 2.82 -17.92
CA ALA A 253 1.04 3.91 -18.76
C ALA A 253 0.62 3.76 -20.24
N VAL A 254 0.54 2.53 -20.77
CA VAL A 254 -0.02 2.26 -22.10
C VAL A 254 -1.49 2.67 -22.17
N ARG A 255 -2.33 2.15 -21.25
CA ARG A 255 -3.76 2.50 -21.18
C ARG A 255 -3.99 3.98 -20.95
N PHE A 256 -3.09 4.64 -20.21
CA PHE A 256 -3.13 6.08 -20.01
C PHE A 256 -3.02 6.83 -21.33
N ARG A 257 -2.02 6.51 -22.17
CA ARG A 257 -1.83 7.18 -23.47
C ARG A 257 -2.97 6.87 -24.43
N GLU A 258 -3.50 5.65 -24.40
CA GLU A 258 -4.70 5.27 -25.17
C GLU A 258 -5.94 6.05 -24.69
N ALA A 259 -6.12 6.21 -23.39
CA ALA A 259 -7.19 7.03 -22.82
C ALA A 259 -7.05 8.52 -23.14
N VAL A 260 -5.82 9.05 -23.26
CA VAL A 260 -5.58 10.43 -23.73
C VAL A 260 -6.10 10.60 -25.15
N ALA A 261 -5.74 9.70 -26.06
CA ALA A 261 -6.26 9.73 -27.43
C ALA A 261 -7.80 9.63 -27.48
N MET A 262 -8.39 8.76 -26.63
CA MET A 262 -9.84 8.70 -26.48
C MET A 262 -10.42 10.04 -26.02
N ALA A 263 -9.82 10.69 -25.02
CA ALA A 263 -10.29 11.96 -24.47
C ALA A 263 -10.15 13.11 -25.48
N ASP A 264 -9.08 13.15 -26.27
CA ASP A 264 -8.88 14.13 -27.34
C ASP A 264 -9.96 13.99 -28.43
N GLU A 265 -10.33 12.75 -28.81
CA GLU A 265 -11.46 12.50 -29.71
C GLU A 265 -12.81 13.02 -29.17
N PHE A 266 -12.95 13.20 -27.86
CA PHE A 266 -14.14 13.84 -27.26
C PHE A 266 -14.01 15.37 -27.17
N GLY A 267 -12.80 15.90 -27.01
CA GLY A 267 -12.51 17.34 -26.93
C GLY A 267 -12.54 18.05 -28.29
N ASP A 268 -12.08 17.37 -29.35
CA ASP A 268 -12.03 17.88 -30.73
C ASP A 268 -13.36 17.79 -31.48
N ARG A 269 -14.39 17.17 -30.88
CA ARG A 269 -15.73 17.21 -31.45
C ARG A 269 -16.26 18.63 -31.29
N PRO A 270 -16.58 19.34 -32.38
CA PRO A 270 -17.12 20.68 -32.27
C PRO A 270 -18.32 20.63 -31.34
N ALA A 271 -18.38 21.56 -30.39
CA ALA A 271 -19.57 21.83 -29.62
C ALA A 271 -20.69 22.15 -30.63
N GLY A 272 -21.40 21.10 -31.07
CA GLY A 272 -22.48 21.19 -32.01
C GLY A 272 -23.57 22.05 -31.39
N GLU A 273 -23.63 23.29 -31.86
CA GLU A 273 -24.81 24.13 -31.89
C GLU A 273 -25.47 24.33 -30.51
N GLY A 274 -24.92 25.28 -29.77
CA GLY A 274 -25.79 26.25 -29.09
C GLY A 274 -26.65 26.95 -30.15
N ALA A 275 -27.70 26.27 -30.61
CA ALA A 275 -28.73 26.89 -31.41
C ALA A 275 -29.38 27.98 -30.55
N PRO A 276 -29.43 29.24 -31.00
CA PRO A 276 -30.25 30.25 -30.35
C PRO A 276 -31.69 29.73 -30.29
N GLU A 277 -32.37 30.02 -29.17
CA GLU A 277 -33.76 29.65 -28.94
C GLU A 277 -34.63 29.89 -30.18
N GLY A 278 -35.09 28.79 -30.79
CA GLY A 278 -36.14 28.82 -31.80
C GLY A 278 -35.75 28.30 -33.18
N GLU A 279 -35.50 27.00 -33.32
CA GLU A 279 -35.96 26.19 -34.47
C GLU A 279 -35.62 24.71 -34.23
N SER A 280 -36.59 23.98 -33.66
CA SER A 280 -36.53 22.52 -33.59
C SER A 280 -36.74 21.91 -34.98
N THR A 281 -35.66 21.68 -35.71
CA THR A 281 -35.65 20.75 -36.85
C THR A 281 -34.59 19.67 -36.61
N GLY A 282 -34.83 18.83 -35.62
CA GLY A 282 -34.03 17.63 -35.36
C GLY A 282 -34.13 16.68 -36.54
N THR A 283 -33.07 16.58 -37.33
CA THR A 283 -32.96 15.58 -38.38
C THR A 283 -32.61 14.22 -37.75
N LEU A 284 -33.05 13.12 -38.36
CA LEU A 284 -32.71 11.75 -37.94
C LEU A 284 -31.17 11.56 -37.83
N ALA A 285 -30.39 12.32 -38.60
CA ALA A 285 -28.93 12.34 -38.52
C ALA A 285 -28.40 12.92 -37.20
N ALA A 286 -29.01 13.99 -36.67
CA ALA A 286 -28.67 14.54 -35.37
C ALA A 286 -29.09 13.61 -34.21
N GLU A 287 -30.22 12.91 -34.33
CA GLU A 287 -30.61 11.85 -33.38
C GLU A 287 -29.68 10.63 -33.44
N ILE A 288 -29.25 10.22 -34.65
CA ILE A 288 -28.29 9.13 -34.85
C ILE A 288 -26.90 9.53 -34.34
N GLU A 289 -26.46 10.78 -34.53
CA GLU A 289 -25.20 11.30 -34.02
C GLU A 289 -25.22 11.47 -32.49
N GLN A 290 -26.38 11.83 -31.92
CA GLN A 290 -26.64 11.84 -30.48
C GLN A 290 -26.70 10.41 -29.89
N GLN A 291 -27.19 9.42 -30.64
CA GLN A 291 -27.14 7.98 -30.30
C GLN A 291 -25.77 7.33 -30.53
N LEU A 292 -24.96 7.85 -31.46
CA LEU A 292 -23.59 7.42 -31.77
C LEU A 292 -22.54 8.06 -30.86
N ARG A 293 -22.94 8.93 -29.91
CA ARG A 293 -22.03 9.49 -28.90
C ARG A 293 -21.36 8.32 -28.17
N ALA A 294 -20.09 8.07 -28.49
CA ALA A 294 -19.28 7.10 -27.77
C ALA A 294 -19.41 7.39 -26.27
N ASP A 295 -19.75 6.37 -25.49
CA ASP A 295 -19.99 6.54 -24.06
C ASP A 295 -18.71 7.06 -23.37
N PRO A 296 -18.70 8.29 -22.80
CA PRO A 296 -17.52 8.87 -22.19
C PRO A 296 -17.05 8.08 -20.96
N THR A 297 -17.91 7.25 -20.36
CA THR A 297 -17.53 6.37 -19.25
C THR A 297 -16.52 5.30 -19.67
N ARG A 298 -16.41 5.01 -20.98
CA ARG A 298 -15.41 4.07 -21.53
C ARG A 298 -13.97 4.52 -21.23
N ILE A 299 -13.71 5.82 -21.08
CA ILE A 299 -12.38 6.34 -20.70
C ILE A 299 -12.00 5.81 -19.31
N MET A 300 -12.91 5.89 -18.34
CA MET A 300 -12.67 5.43 -16.97
C MET A 300 -12.47 3.91 -16.91
N ALA A 301 -13.34 3.16 -17.60
CA ALA A 301 -13.21 1.71 -17.71
C ALA A 301 -11.89 1.30 -18.36
N HIS A 302 -11.44 2.04 -19.38
CA HIS A 302 -10.18 1.81 -20.04
C HIS A 302 -8.98 2.10 -19.11
N LEU A 303 -8.97 3.23 -18.40
CA LEU A 303 -7.90 3.56 -17.43
C LEU A 303 -7.71 2.46 -16.38
N VAL A 304 -8.81 1.95 -15.81
CA VAL A 304 -8.79 0.85 -14.83
C VAL A 304 -8.45 -0.50 -15.49
N GLY A 305 -8.86 -0.69 -16.74
CA GLY A 305 -8.74 -1.93 -17.52
C GLY A 305 -9.88 -2.92 -17.30
N ARG A 306 -11.02 -2.47 -16.73
CA ARG A 306 -12.27 -3.23 -16.63
C ARG A 306 -13.46 -2.29 -16.47
N GLU A 307 -14.63 -2.77 -16.86
CA GLU A 307 -15.90 -2.10 -16.62
C GLU A 307 -16.41 -2.41 -15.20
N LEU A 308 -16.98 -1.40 -14.56
CA LEU A 308 -17.67 -1.51 -13.28
C LEU A 308 -19.16 -1.29 -13.51
N ALA A 309 -19.98 -2.27 -13.14
CA ALA A 309 -21.42 -2.21 -13.36
C ALA A 309 -22.05 -1.02 -12.61
N HIS A 310 -22.70 -0.13 -13.35
CA HIS A 310 -23.40 1.06 -12.84
C HIS A 310 -22.55 1.93 -11.91
N ALA A 311 -21.24 2.05 -12.19
CA ALA A 311 -20.33 2.75 -11.31
C ALA A 311 -20.21 4.24 -11.63
N GLU A 312 -20.12 5.04 -10.59
CA GLU A 312 -19.81 6.47 -10.66
C GLU A 312 -18.28 6.70 -10.70
N TRP A 313 -17.87 7.92 -11.08
CA TRP A 313 -16.45 8.28 -11.18
C TRP A 313 -15.63 7.97 -9.93
N TRP A 314 -16.21 8.12 -8.73
CA TRP A 314 -15.50 7.90 -7.47
C TRP A 314 -15.22 6.42 -7.20
N GLN A 315 -16.04 5.51 -7.75
CA GLN A 315 -15.79 4.07 -7.68
C GLN A 315 -14.64 3.69 -8.61
N TYR A 316 -14.63 4.25 -9.83
CA TYR A 316 -13.48 4.11 -10.74
C TYR A 316 -12.21 4.70 -10.13
N LEU A 317 -12.28 5.83 -9.43
CA LEU A 317 -11.11 6.44 -8.78
C LEU A 317 -10.55 5.57 -7.66
N LYS A 318 -11.42 4.97 -6.83
CA LYS A 318 -10.99 4.03 -5.79
C LYS A 318 -10.32 2.80 -6.38
N GLU A 319 -10.95 2.18 -7.38
CA GLU A 319 -10.39 1.03 -8.08
C GLU A 319 -9.04 1.36 -8.72
N LEU A 320 -8.94 2.55 -9.32
CA LEU A 320 -7.71 3.07 -9.90
C LEU A 320 -6.63 3.27 -8.84
N ALA A 321 -6.94 3.89 -7.70
CA ALA A 321 -6.00 4.12 -6.60
C ALA A 321 -5.57 2.82 -5.88
N TYR A 322 -6.46 1.82 -5.83
CA TYR A 322 -6.15 0.51 -5.28
C TYR A 322 -5.18 -0.26 -6.18
N LYS A 323 -5.47 -0.30 -7.49
CA LYS A 323 -4.68 -1.07 -8.46
C LYS A 323 -3.39 -0.35 -8.86
N HIS A 324 -3.47 0.96 -9.04
CA HIS A 324 -2.40 1.83 -9.50
C HIS A 324 -2.29 3.06 -8.60
N PRO A 325 -1.71 2.94 -7.38
CA PRO A 325 -1.63 4.04 -6.42
C PRO A 325 -1.18 5.39 -6.99
N PRO A 326 -0.23 5.50 -7.95
CA PRO A 326 0.17 6.80 -8.49
C PRO A 326 -0.80 7.39 -9.52
N ALA A 327 -1.71 6.59 -10.09
CA ALA A 327 -2.58 7.02 -11.19
C ALA A 327 -3.53 8.20 -10.86
N PRO A 328 -4.10 8.32 -9.64
CA PRO A 328 -4.87 9.50 -9.22
C PRO A 328 -4.16 10.85 -9.39
N LEU A 329 -2.82 10.88 -9.48
CA LEU A 329 -2.05 12.11 -9.71
C LEU A 329 -2.16 12.62 -11.16
N PHE A 330 -2.59 11.77 -12.08
CA PHE A 330 -2.58 12.04 -13.53
C PHE A 330 -3.96 11.95 -14.16
N VAL A 331 -5.02 11.92 -13.35
CA VAL A 331 -6.41 12.04 -13.83
C VAL A 331 -7.04 13.27 -13.21
N ALA A 332 -8.14 13.76 -13.76
CA ALA A 332 -8.97 14.80 -13.13
C ALA A 332 -10.44 14.53 -13.41
N ARG A 333 -11.30 15.04 -12.53
CA ARG A 333 -12.75 15.02 -12.74
C ARG A 333 -13.11 15.99 -13.87
N GLN A 334 -14.03 15.55 -14.73
CA GLN A 334 -14.58 16.36 -15.81
C GLN A 334 -16.05 15.99 -16.03
N THR A 335 -16.87 16.99 -16.33
CA THR A 335 -18.26 16.78 -16.75
C THR A 335 -18.35 16.74 -18.27
N VAL A 336 -19.01 15.73 -18.82
CA VAL A 336 -19.31 15.59 -20.25
C VAL A 336 -20.81 15.36 -20.39
N GLY A 337 -21.55 16.40 -20.80
CA GLY A 337 -23.01 16.39 -20.74
C GLY A 337 -23.49 16.27 -19.30
N ASP A 338 -24.30 15.25 -19.00
CA ASP A 338 -24.80 14.97 -17.65
C ASP A 338 -23.95 13.94 -16.88
N VAL A 339 -22.81 13.52 -17.43
CA VAL A 339 -21.97 12.45 -16.88
C VAL A 339 -20.66 13.02 -16.33
N GLU A 340 -20.35 12.69 -15.07
CA GLU A 340 -19.04 12.94 -14.49
C GLU A 340 -18.07 11.79 -14.83
N ILE A 341 -16.90 12.12 -15.34
CA ILE A 341 -15.85 11.16 -15.70
C ILE A 341 -14.50 11.51 -15.05
N LEU A 342 -13.59 10.54 -15.05
CA LEU A 342 -12.16 10.76 -14.86
C LEU A 342 -11.48 10.82 -16.23
N ALA A 343 -10.91 11.99 -16.55
CA ALA A 343 -10.13 12.19 -17.76
C ALA A 343 -8.63 12.17 -17.43
N PRO A 344 -7.77 11.58 -18.28
CA PRO A 344 -6.33 11.67 -18.11
C PRO A 344 -5.86 13.13 -18.29
N ARG A 345 -5.02 13.59 -17.37
CA ARG A 345 -4.44 14.94 -17.34
C ARG A 345 -2.96 14.84 -16.98
N ALA A 346 -2.09 15.16 -17.93
CA ALA A 346 -0.67 15.27 -17.68
C ALA A 346 -0.03 16.27 -18.65
N ARG A 347 1.07 16.90 -18.25
CA ARG A 347 1.88 17.72 -19.15
C ARG A 347 2.87 16.83 -19.92
N PRO A 348 2.79 16.73 -21.26
CA PRO A 348 3.65 15.81 -22.03
C PRO A 348 5.14 16.21 -22.00
N ASP A 349 5.42 17.50 -21.80
CA ASP A 349 6.76 18.09 -21.68
C ASP A 349 7.40 17.89 -20.29
N SER A 350 6.58 17.64 -19.26
CA SER A 350 7.05 17.47 -17.88
C SER A 350 8.07 16.32 -17.76
N PRO A 351 9.21 16.54 -17.07
CA PRO A 351 10.17 15.48 -16.77
C PRO A 351 9.55 14.29 -16.04
N VAL A 352 8.56 14.54 -15.18
CA VAL A 352 7.84 13.49 -14.44
C VAL A 352 7.04 12.61 -15.41
N THR A 353 6.20 13.22 -16.24
CA THR A 353 5.38 12.53 -17.24
C THR A 353 6.24 11.68 -18.18
N ARG A 354 7.35 12.24 -18.68
CA ARG A 354 8.30 11.52 -19.55
C ARG A 354 8.96 10.34 -18.83
N THR A 355 9.46 10.55 -17.62
CA THR A 355 10.16 9.53 -16.84
C THR A 355 9.25 8.37 -16.42
N LEU A 356 7.98 8.66 -16.17
CA LEU A 356 6.97 7.66 -15.84
C LEU A 356 6.35 6.99 -17.08
N GLY A 357 6.78 7.35 -18.29
CA GLY A 357 6.27 6.78 -19.54
C GLY A 357 4.86 7.23 -19.89
N LEU A 358 4.35 8.31 -19.27
CA LEU A 358 3.01 8.84 -19.55
C LEU A 358 2.98 9.81 -20.73
N SER A 359 4.14 10.24 -21.24
CA SER A 359 4.23 11.26 -22.30
C SER A 359 3.73 10.70 -23.65
N TRP A 360 3.07 11.56 -24.42
CA TRP A 360 2.61 11.31 -25.78
C TRP A 360 3.07 12.45 -26.68
N GLN A 361 3.05 12.20 -27.98
CA GLN A 361 3.16 13.29 -28.95
C GLN A 361 1.81 14.01 -28.96
N ALA A 362 1.73 15.17 -28.31
CA ALA A 362 0.67 16.12 -28.65
C ALA A 362 0.79 16.41 -30.14
N GLY A 363 -0.32 16.38 -30.88
CA GLY A 363 -0.32 16.80 -32.28
C GLY A 363 0.32 18.17 -32.40
N LEU A 364 1.55 18.21 -32.90
CA LEU A 364 2.10 19.40 -33.54
C LEU A 364 1.29 19.54 -34.83
N ASP A 365 0.20 20.30 -34.77
CA ASP A 365 -0.38 21.12 -35.85
C ASP A 365 -1.87 21.40 -35.55
N ALA A 366 -2.14 22.53 -34.89
CA ALA A 366 -3.29 23.41 -35.12
C ALA A 366 -2.97 24.82 -34.62
#